data_AF-A0A212RAN3-F1
#
_entry.id   AF-A0A212RAN3-F1
#
_cell.length_a   1.000
_cell.length_b   1.000
_cell.length_c   1.000
_cell.angle_alpha   90.00
_cell.angle_beta   90.00
_cell.angle_gamma   90.00
#
_symmetry.space_group_name_H-M   'P 1'
#
loop_
_entity.id
_entity.type
_entity.pdbx_description
1 polymer ?
#
loop_
_entity_poly.entity_id
_entity_poly.type
_entity_poly.pdbx_seq_one_letter_code
_entity_poly.pdbx_strand_id
1 'polypeptide(L)'
;MHAPTMTAQEIADLLHMNFRTFQNKLPKLRAEGFPSHLPGTRVWSRRLVTAWLDQRDPAADAPPADFDPVAAARAELEARIGGRAA
;
A
#
# COMPACT_ATOMS: atom_id res chain seq x y z
N MET A 1 13.57 -12.93 16.20
CA MET A 1 13.11 -11.89 17.16
C MET A 1 12.98 -10.58 16.40
N HIS A 2 11.76 -10.07 16.20
CA HIS A 2 11.55 -8.82 15.47
C HIS A 2 11.83 -7.62 16.40
N ALA A 3 12.74 -6.72 16.00
CA ALA A 3 13.00 -5.49 16.74
C ALA A 3 11.71 -4.65 16.91
N PRO A 4 11.51 -3.97 18.06
CA PRO A 4 10.31 -3.16 18.30
C PRO A 4 10.26 -1.88 17.45
N THR A 5 11.37 -1.53 16.81
CA THR A 5 11.54 -0.32 16.02
C THR A 5 11.92 -0.65 14.57
N MET A 6 11.67 0.31 13.68
CA MET A 6 12.04 0.24 12.27
C MET A 6 12.79 1.50 11.86
N THR A 7 13.84 1.30 11.06
CA THR A 7 14.58 2.36 10.39
C THR A 7 13.83 2.84 9.15
N ALA A 8 14.21 4.02 8.65
CA ALA A 8 13.66 4.54 7.39
C ALA A 8 13.91 3.60 6.20
N GLN A 9 15.03 2.85 6.21
CA GLN A 9 15.31 1.85 5.18
C GLN A 9 14.31 0.69 5.24
N GLU A 10 14.12 0.09 6.43
CA GLU A 10 13.15 -1.00 6.60
C GLU A 10 11.71 -0.59 6.25
N ILE A 11 11.34 0.67 6.53
CA ILE A 11 10.02 1.20 6.17
C ILE A 11 9.91 1.39 4.65
N ALA A 12 10.97 1.86 4.00
CA ALA A 12 11.01 2.00 2.54
C ALA A 12 10.87 0.63 1.85
N ASP A 13 11.58 -0.38 2.36
CA ASP A 13 11.45 -1.78 1.92
C ASP A 13 10.03 -2.32 2.12
N LEU A 14 9.39 -2.07 3.27
CA LEU A 14 7.98 -2.44 3.51
C LEU A 14 7.00 -1.79 2.52
N LEU A 15 7.27 -0.56 2.12
CA LEU A 15 6.44 0.20 1.18
C LEU A 15 6.81 -0.09 -0.28
N HIS A 16 7.68 -1.07 -0.54
CA HIS A 16 8.20 -1.43 -1.86
C HIS A 16 8.74 -0.23 -2.65
N MET A 17 9.40 0.70 -1.97
CA MET A 17 10.01 1.88 -2.60
C MET A 17 11.44 2.10 -2.13
N ASN A 18 12.23 2.78 -2.95
CA ASN A 18 13.59 3.11 -2.55
C ASN A 18 13.62 4.20 -1.46
N PHE A 19 14.71 4.23 -0.68
CA PHE A 19 14.90 5.16 0.44
C PHE A 19 14.72 6.64 0.05
N ARG A 20 15.25 7.03 -1.12
CA ARG A 20 15.17 8.42 -1.59
C ARG A 20 13.73 8.83 -1.88
N THR A 21 12.97 7.95 -2.52
CA THR A 21 11.53 8.13 -2.79
C THR A 21 10.75 8.21 -1.48
N PHE A 22 11.06 7.36 -0.50
CA PHE A 22 10.45 7.42 0.82
C PHE A 22 10.70 8.77 1.49
N GLN A 23 11.94 9.26 1.52
CA GLN A 23 12.25 10.57 2.10
C GLN A 23 11.53 11.72 1.40
N ASN A 24 11.46 11.69 0.07
CA ASN A 24 10.75 12.70 -0.71
C ASN A 24 9.23 12.67 -0.46
N LYS A 25 8.66 11.48 -0.24
CA LYS A 25 7.22 11.32 0.04
C LYS A 25 6.87 11.48 1.51
N LEU A 26 7.83 11.41 2.43
CA LEU A 26 7.60 11.48 3.87
C LEU A 26 6.75 12.69 4.32
N PRO A 27 6.95 13.92 3.80
CA PRO A 27 6.10 15.06 4.16
C PRO A 27 4.63 14.83 3.79
N LYS A 28 4.39 14.27 2.60
CA LYS A 28 3.04 13.91 2.13
C LYS A 28 2.44 12.79 2.98
N LEU A 29 3.21 11.74 3.27
CA LEU A 29 2.76 10.65 4.14
C LEU A 29 2.38 11.14 5.54
N ARG A 30 3.16 12.08 6.12
CA ARG A 30 2.83 12.71 7.40
C ARG A 30 1.53 13.51 7.35
N ALA A 31 1.30 14.28 6.29
CA ALA A 31 0.04 15.00 6.09
C ALA A 31 -1.16 14.05 6.04
N GLU A 32 -0.94 12.84 5.54
CA GLU A 32 -1.93 11.78 5.46
C GLU A 32 -1.90 10.84 6.70
N GLY A 33 -1.31 11.27 7.82
CA GLY A 33 -1.38 10.59 9.13
C GLY A 33 -0.24 9.61 9.45
N PHE A 34 0.83 9.54 8.66
CA PHE A 34 1.95 8.64 8.93
C PHE A 34 2.62 8.94 10.29
N PRO A 35 2.93 7.92 11.11
CA PRO A 35 3.50 8.12 12.43
C PRO A 35 4.83 8.87 12.40
N SER A 36 5.05 9.70 13.42
CA SER A 36 6.34 10.34 13.65
C SER A 36 7.35 9.36 14.24
N HIS A 37 8.63 9.70 14.08
CA HIS A 37 9.75 8.98 14.66
C HIS A 37 9.78 9.20 16.18
N LEU A 38 10.36 8.24 16.90
CA LEU A 38 10.47 8.31 18.35
C LEU A 38 11.37 9.48 18.78
N PRO A 39 11.02 10.19 19.87
CA PRO A 39 11.77 11.37 20.31
C PRO A 39 13.24 11.03 20.57
N GLY A 40 14.13 11.91 20.12
CA GLY A 40 15.59 11.72 20.24
C GLY A 40 16.19 10.67 19.30
N THR A 41 15.41 10.07 18.40
CA THR A 41 15.89 9.04 17.48
C THR A 41 15.41 9.27 16.03
N ARG A 42 15.97 8.47 15.11
CA ARG A 42 15.58 8.42 13.70
C ARG A 42 14.85 7.10 13.34
N VAL A 43 14.24 6.46 14.34
CA VAL A 43 13.49 5.20 14.15
C VAL A 43 12.02 5.39 14.49
N TRP A 44 11.18 4.55 13.90
CA TRP A 44 9.74 4.51 14.14
C TRP A 44 9.37 3.28 14.95
N SER A 45 8.25 3.37 15.66
CA SER A 45 7.65 2.19 16.30
C SER A 45 7.09 1.27 15.22
N ARG A 46 7.58 0.02 15.18
CA ARG A 46 7.08 -1.00 14.23
C ARG A 46 5.57 -1.13 14.34
N ARG A 47 5.04 -1.19 15.57
CA ARG A 47 3.61 -1.33 15.85
C ARG A 47 2.78 -0.20 15.24
N LEU A 48 3.24 1.06 15.34
CA LEU A 48 2.50 2.20 14.78
C LEU A 48 2.54 2.21 13.24
N VAL A 49 3.70 1.89 12.66
CA VAL A 49 3.84 1.81 11.20
C VAL A 49 2.96 0.69 10.65
N THR A 50 2.99 -0.51 11.25
CA THR A 50 2.14 -1.63 10.83
C THR A 50 0.66 -1.32 11.00
N ALA A 51 0.24 -0.71 12.11
CA ALA A 51 -1.16 -0.31 12.30
C ALA A 51 -1.61 0.75 11.29
N TRP A 52 -0.74 1.70 10.94
CA TRP A 52 -1.03 2.69 9.91
C TRP A 52 -1.09 2.07 8.51
N LEU A 53 -0.25 1.07 8.21
CA LEU A 53 -0.32 0.32 6.96
C LEU A 53 -1.63 -0.46 6.87
N ASP A 54 -1.99 -1.19 7.93
CA ASP A 54 -3.23 -1.96 8.02
C ASP A 54 -4.49 -1.10 7.78
N GLN A 55 -4.51 0.12 8.31
CA GLN A 55 -5.61 1.08 8.08
C GLN A 55 -5.68 1.63 6.65
N ARG A 56 -4.61 1.46 5.89
CA ARG A 56 -4.35 2.17 4.64
C ARG A 56 -4.15 1.24 3.47
N ASP A 57 -4.17 -0.06 3.72
CA ASP A 57 -4.02 -1.08 2.72
C ASP A 57 -5.40 -1.34 2.10
N PRO A 58 -5.70 -0.80 0.90
CA PRO A 58 -6.84 -1.24 0.13
C PRO A 58 -6.60 -2.64 -0.47
N ALA A 59 -5.54 -3.40 -0.13
CA ALA A 59 -5.44 -4.80 -0.54
C ALA A 59 -6.25 -5.75 0.38
N ALA A 60 -7.03 -5.24 1.33
CA ALA A 60 -8.29 -5.89 1.72
C ALA A 60 -9.33 -5.90 0.57
N ASP A 61 -9.11 -5.08 -0.46
CA ASP A 61 -9.74 -5.10 -1.80
C ASP A 61 -8.77 -5.69 -2.85
N ALA A 62 -7.84 -6.56 -2.44
CA ALA A 62 -7.20 -7.43 -3.41
C ALA A 62 -8.32 -8.30 -3.99
N PRO A 63 -8.57 -8.28 -5.31
CA PRO A 63 -9.52 -9.22 -5.85
C PRO A 63 -8.98 -10.63 -5.50
N PRO A 64 -9.87 -11.58 -5.15
CA PRO A 64 -9.45 -12.90 -4.68
C PRO A 64 -8.43 -13.48 -5.66
N ALA A 65 -7.50 -14.32 -5.20
CA ALA A 65 -6.43 -14.89 -6.03
C ALA A 65 -6.90 -15.62 -7.32
N ASP A 66 -8.22 -15.80 -7.49
CA ASP A 66 -8.94 -16.34 -8.65
C ASP A 66 -9.47 -15.26 -9.62
N PHE A 67 -9.21 -13.97 -9.39
CA PHE A 67 -9.65 -12.91 -10.28
C PHE A 67 -8.75 -12.82 -11.49
N ASP A 68 -9.23 -13.37 -12.60
CA ASP A 68 -8.64 -13.17 -13.92
C ASP A 68 -9.17 -11.85 -14.52
N PRO A 69 -8.37 -10.77 -14.50
CA PRO A 69 -8.80 -9.47 -15.03
C PRO A 69 -9.08 -9.52 -16.54
N VAL A 70 -8.51 -10.49 -17.27
CA VAL A 70 -8.72 -10.69 -18.70
C VAL A 70 -10.08 -11.34 -18.95
N ALA A 71 -10.46 -12.32 -18.13
CA ALA A 71 -11.79 -12.92 -18.19
C ALA A 71 -12.91 -11.91 -17.90
N ALA A 72 -12.71 -11.06 -16.89
CA ALA A 72 -13.65 -9.99 -16.54
C ALA A 72 -13.79 -8.95 -17.67
N ALA A 73 -12.67 -8.48 -18.24
CA ALA A 73 -12.68 -7.53 -19.34
C ALA A 73 -13.31 -8.12 -20.62
N ARG A 74 -13.15 -9.43 -20.87
CA ARG A 74 -13.77 -10.12 -21.99
C ARG A 74 -15.29 -10.21 -21.86
N ALA A 75 -15.80 -10.57 -20.68
CA ALA A 75 -17.23 -10.62 -20.42
C ALA A 75 -17.91 -9.25 -20.59
N GLU A 76 -17.25 -8.17 -20.14
CA GLU A 76 -17.76 -6.81 -20.30
C GLU A 76 -17.78 -6.36 -21.77
N LEU A 77 -16.73 -6.72 -22.53
CA LEU A 77 -16.67 -6.44 -23.97
C LEU A 77 -17.74 -7.22 -24.75
N GLU A 78 -17.96 -8.49 -24.43
CA GLU A 78 -19.00 -9.32 -25.04
C GLU A 78 -20.41 -8.80 -24.73
N ALA A 79 -20.69 -8.36 -23.50
CA ALA A 79 -21.95 -7.72 -23.14
C ALA A 79 -22.19 -6.41 -23.92
N ARG A 80 -21.13 -5.62 -24.14
CA ARG A 80 -21.21 -4.35 -24.86
C ARG A 80 -21.38 -4.51 -26.37
N ILE A 81 -20.87 -5.59 -26.95
CA ILE A 81 -21.01 -5.91 -28.38
C ILE A 81 -22.32 -6.65 -28.66
N GLY A 82 -22.74 -7.55 -27.76
CA GLY A 82 -24.00 -8.29 -27.88
C GLY A 82 -25.26 -7.43 -27.78
N GLY A 83 -25.19 -6.27 -27.11
CA GLY A 83 -26.30 -5.31 -27.01
C GLY A 83 -26.53 -4.42 -28.24
N ARG A 84 -25.72 -4.52 -29.30
CA ARG A 84 -25.86 -3.69 -30.53
C ARG A 84 -26.53 -4.43 -31.71
N ALA A 85 -27.02 -5.65 -31.50
CA ALA A 85 -27.66 -6.47 -32.53
C ALA A 85 -29.11 -6.88 -32.18
N ALA A 86 -29.84 -6.06 -31.42
CA ALA A 86 -31.28 -6.18 -31.23
C ALA A 86 -31.98 -4.86 -31.58
#